data_AF-A0A0D1ED82-F1
#
_entry.id   AF-A0A0D1ED82-F1
#
_cell.length_a   1.000
_cell.length_b   1.000
_cell.length_c   1.000
_cell.angle_alpha   90.00
_cell.angle_beta   90.00
_cell.angle_gamma   90.00
#
_symmetry.space_group_name_H-M   'P 1'
#
loop_
_entity.id
_entity.type
_entity.pdbx_description
1 polymer ?
#
loop_
_entity_poly.entity_id
_entity_poly.type
_entity_poly.pdbx_seq_one_letter_code
_entity_poly.pdbx_strand_id
1 'polypeptide(L)'
;MMPEQRLAARDREMVPTTLIRALGVLVVCALFIVTYARLTDRPLEAMPVMEGEAGILRERTIFLDADGSTGAARVLDTNGTVIAQLDPSQGGFVAGVHRALKFERERRGADMSQPVRLIEFETGQLSLRDDVTGWRAELIGFGAKNAAAFAALLN
;
A
#
# COMPACT_ATOMS: atom_id res chain seq x y z
N MET A 1 32.17 -12.65 -52.56
CA MET A 1 32.00 -11.64 -51.50
C MET A 1 33.11 -11.86 -50.49
N MET A 2 33.95 -10.85 -50.23
CA MET A 2 35.12 -11.00 -49.36
C MET A 2 34.70 -11.16 -47.89
N PRO A 3 35.45 -11.89 -47.04
CA PRO A 3 35.12 -12.11 -45.63
C PRO A 3 34.88 -10.80 -44.85
N GLU A 4 35.62 -9.76 -45.19
CA GLU A 4 35.53 -8.41 -44.60
C GLU A 4 34.18 -7.74 -44.87
N GLN A 5 33.58 -7.97 -46.04
CA GLN A 5 32.27 -7.42 -46.40
C GLN A 5 31.12 -8.08 -45.62
N ARG A 6 31.29 -9.33 -45.16
CA ARG A 6 30.29 -10.03 -44.35
C ARG A 6 30.30 -9.56 -42.89
N LEU A 7 31.48 -9.23 -42.36
CA LEU A 7 31.61 -8.68 -41.00
C LEU A 7 30.99 -7.27 -40.91
N ALA A 8 31.26 -6.40 -41.88
CA ALA A 8 30.67 -5.06 -41.92
C ALA A 8 29.14 -5.06 -42.10
N ALA A 9 28.61 -6.01 -42.87
CA ALA A 9 27.15 -6.21 -43.00
C ALA A 9 26.52 -6.69 -41.69
N ARG A 10 27.20 -7.58 -40.96
CA ARG A 10 26.76 -8.10 -39.65
C ARG A 10 26.81 -7.03 -38.55
N ASP A 11 27.80 -6.14 -38.57
CA ASP A 11 27.91 -5.00 -37.64
C ASP A 11 26.80 -3.95 -37.85
N ARG A 12 26.38 -3.72 -39.10
CA ARG A 12 25.28 -2.79 -39.44
C ARG A 12 23.90 -3.31 -38.98
N GLU A 13 23.76 -4.61 -38.71
CA GLU A 13 22.54 -5.26 -38.22
C GLU A 13 22.48 -5.38 -36.68
N MET A 14 23.50 -4.93 -35.93
CA MET A 14 23.53 -5.12 -34.46
C MET A 14 22.39 -4.43 -33.72
N VAL A 15 21.83 -3.33 -34.26
CA VAL A 15 20.56 -2.76 -33.80
C VAL A 15 19.75 -2.25 -35.00
N PRO A 16 18.68 -2.95 -35.41
CA PRO A 16 17.81 -2.49 -36.48
C PRO A 16 17.26 -1.09 -36.18
N THR A 17 17.47 -0.14 -37.10
CA THR A 17 17.00 1.25 -36.97
C THR A 17 15.49 1.37 -36.81
N THR A 18 14.73 0.38 -37.26
CA THR A 18 13.28 0.22 -37.02
C THR A 18 12.96 0.05 -35.54
N LEU A 19 13.74 -0.73 -34.79
CA LEU A 19 13.53 -0.92 -33.35
C LEU A 19 13.84 0.35 -32.56
N ILE A 20 14.88 1.10 -32.94
CA ILE A 20 15.21 2.39 -32.33
C ILE A 20 14.07 3.39 -32.56
N ARG A 21 13.51 3.44 -33.77
CA ARG A 21 12.34 4.28 -34.08
C ARG A 21 11.11 3.86 -33.29
N ALA A 22 10.85 2.56 -33.17
CA ALA A 22 9.74 2.04 -32.37
C ALA A 22 9.88 2.41 -30.88
N LEU A 23 11.10 2.31 -30.32
CA LEU A 23 11.39 2.75 -28.95
C LEU A 23 11.18 4.26 -28.79
N GLY A 24 11.64 5.06 -29.77
CA GLY A 24 11.40 6.50 -29.77
C GLY A 24 9.91 6.86 -29.79
N VAL A 25 9.13 6.19 -30.64
CA VAL A 25 7.66 6.36 -30.69
C VAL A 25 7.03 5.97 -29.36
N LEU A 26 7.44 4.85 -28.76
CA LEU A 26 6.93 4.39 -27.46
C LEU A 26 7.17 5.45 -26.37
N VAL A 27 8.39 6.00 -26.30
CA VAL A 27 8.74 7.04 -25.32
C VAL A 27 7.92 8.31 -25.55
N VAL A 28 7.77 8.75 -26.79
CA VAL A 28 6.96 9.93 -27.13
C VAL A 28 5.49 9.71 -26.77
N CYS A 29 4.92 8.54 -27.07
CA CYS A 29 3.55 8.20 -26.69
C CYS A 29 3.36 8.22 -25.17
N ALA A 30 4.29 7.64 -24.41
CA ALA A 30 4.24 7.66 -22.94
C ALA A 30 4.27 9.10 -22.39
N LEU A 31 5.18 9.94 -22.91
CA LEU A 31 5.26 11.35 -22.54
C LEU A 31 3.99 12.11 -22.91
N PHE A 32 3.38 11.83 -24.07
CA PHE A 32 2.11 12.43 -24.48
C PHE A 32 0.98 12.07 -23.53
N ILE A 33 0.84 10.79 -23.15
CA ILE A 33 -0.18 10.33 -22.21
C ILE A 33 -0.03 11.04 -20.86
N VAL A 34 1.20 11.09 -20.32
CA VAL A 34 1.47 11.74 -19.04
C VAL A 34 1.24 13.25 -19.11
N THR A 35 1.69 13.91 -20.19
CA THR A 35 1.50 15.35 -20.39
C THR A 35 0.03 15.70 -20.50
N TYR A 36 -0.74 14.93 -21.28
CA TYR A 36 -2.18 15.08 -21.38
C TYR A 36 -2.84 14.95 -20.01
N ALA A 37 -2.57 13.86 -19.28
CA ALA A 37 -3.14 13.63 -17.96
C ALA A 37 -2.83 14.74 -16.96
N ARG A 38 -1.61 15.32 -17.02
CA ARG A 38 -1.20 16.45 -16.17
C ARG A 38 -1.88 17.76 -16.56
N LEU A 39 -2.02 18.05 -17.86
CA LEU A 39 -2.69 19.27 -18.32
C LEU A 39 -4.21 19.23 -18.10
N THR A 40 -4.82 18.05 -18.10
CA THR A 40 -6.25 17.89 -17.83
C THR A 40 -6.57 17.73 -16.35
N ASP A 41 -5.58 17.86 -15.45
CA ASP A 41 -5.69 17.55 -14.02
C ASP A 41 -6.50 16.28 -13.76
N ARG A 42 -6.22 15.23 -14.57
CA ARG A 42 -6.98 13.99 -14.46
C ARG A 42 -6.77 13.43 -13.05
N PRO A 43 -7.85 13.18 -12.29
CA PRO A 43 -7.70 12.65 -10.93
C PRO A 43 -6.91 11.35 -10.99
N LEU A 44 -5.98 11.18 -10.06
CA LEU A 44 -5.19 9.95 -9.98
C LEU A 44 -6.12 8.81 -9.54
N GLU A 45 -6.66 8.07 -10.51
CA GLU A 45 -7.53 6.90 -10.28
C GLU A 45 -6.84 5.79 -9.46
N ALA A 46 -5.51 5.82 -9.35
CA ALA A 46 -4.72 4.91 -8.53
C ALA A 46 -4.58 5.32 -7.05
N MET A 47 -5.12 6.49 -6.67
CA MET A 47 -5.20 6.87 -5.26
C MET A 47 -6.51 6.33 -4.67
N PRO A 48 -6.48 5.61 -3.53
CA PRO A 48 -7.69 5.34 -2.79
C PRO A 48 -8.41 6.65 -2.49
N VAL A 49 -9.75 6.62 -2.52
CA VAL A 49 -10.62 7.80 -2.35
C VAL A 49 -10.08 8.63 -1.19
N MET A 50 -9.61 9.83 -1.51
CA MET A 50 -8.98 10.71 -0.53
C MET A 50 -9.98 11.05 0.57
N GLU A 51 -9.45 11.24 1.77
CA GLU A 51 -10.11 11.35 3.08
C GLU A 51 -11.22 12.41 3.23
N GLY A 52 -11.59 13.12 2.16
CA GLY A 52 -12.65 14.14 2.13
C GLY A 52 -13.85 13.80 1.25
N GLU A 53 -13.82 12.74 0.44
CA GLU A 53 -14.93 12.39 -0.47
C GLU A 53 -15.80 11.23 0.04
N ALA A 54 -15.26 10.36 0.90
CA ALA A 54 -16.01 9.25 1.48
C ALA A 54 -16.34 9.53 2.95
N GLY A 55 -17.64 9.50 3.29
CA GLY A 55 -18.09 9.57 4.68
C GLY A 55 -17.50 8.41 5.52
N ILE A 56 -17.35 8.63 6.82
CA ILE A 56 -16.97 7.57 7.76
C ILE A 56 -18.23 6.77 8.08
N LEU A 57 -18.22 5.47 7.76
CA LEU A 57 -19.31 4.55 8.09
C LEU A 57 -19.21 4.06 9.53
N ARG A 58 -18.01 3.60 9.93
CA ARG A 58 -17.71 3.12 11.29
C ARG A 58 -16.29 3.51 11.68
N GLU A 59 -16.10 3.75 12.96
CA GLU A 59 -14.78 4.03 13.52
C GLU A 59 -14.67 3.39 14.91
N ARG A 60 -13.50 2.80 15.20
CA ARG A 60 -13.18 2.27 16.53
C ARG A 60 -11.74 2.58 16.89
N THR A 61 -11.53 3.00 18.13
CA THR A 61 -10.21 3.21 18.70
C THR A 61 -9.74 1.90 19.32
N ILE A 62 -8.57 1.39 18.91
CA ILE A 62 -8.04 0.10 19.32
C ILE A 62 -6.57 0.20 19.73
N PHE A 63 -6.14 -0.71 20.59
CA PHE A 63 -4.73 -0.99 20.84
C PHE A 63 -4.32 -2.27 20.15
N LEU A 64 -3.22 -2.20 19.39
CA LEU A 64 -2.61 -3.34 18.74
C LEU A 64 -1.43 -3.80 19.60
N ASP A 65 -1.47 -5.04 20.04
CA ASP A 65 -0.36 -5.71 20.69
C ASP A 65 -0.06 -6.98 19.90
N ALA A 66 1.17 -7.16 19.43
CA ALA A 66 1.53 -8.37 18.71
C ALA A 66 2.92 -8.86 19.07
N ASP A 67 3.03 -10.18 19.20
CA ASP A 67 4.28 -10.85 19.41
C ASP A 67 5.04 -10.96 18.08
N GLY A 68 6.17 -10.25 18.02
CA GLY A 68 7.02 -10.21 16.83
C GLY A 68 7.71 -11.55 16.50
N SER A 69 7.73 -12.50 17.44
CA SER A 69 8.40 -13.80 17.28
C SER A 69 7.45 -14.91 16.84
N THR A 70 6.26 -14.97 17.44
CA THR A 70 5.25 -16.01 17.13
C THR A 70 4.27 -15.57 16.05
N GLY A 71 4.07 -14.26 15.85
CA GLY A 71 3.03 -13.73 14.96
C GLY A 71 1.63 -13.79 15.55
N ALA A 72 1.49 -14.14 16.83
CA ALA A 72 0.24 -13.97 17.57
C ALA A 72 -0.05 -12.47 17.78
N ALA A 73 -1.32 -12.10 17.74
CA ALA A 73 -1.75 -10.71 17.90
C ALA A 73 -2.97 -10.61 18.80
N ARG A 74 -3.04 -9.53 19.57
CA ARG A 74 -4.14 -9.17 20.44
C ARG A 74 -4.59 -7.76 20.09
N VAL A 75 -5.89 -7.59 19.99
CA VAL A 75 -6.52 -6.29 19.80
C VAL A 75 -7.32 -5.98 21.05
N LEU A 76 -7.06 -4.81 21.65
CA LEU A 76 -7.76 -4.36 22.84
C LEU A 76 -8.57 -3.11 22.54
N ASP A 77 -9.67 -2.95 23.27
CA ASP A 77 -10.47 -1.73 23.28
C ASP A 77 -9.85 -0.68 24.22
N THR A 78 -10.35 0.55 24.11
CA THR A 78 -10.11 1.68 25.03
C THR A 78 -10.29 1.33 26.51
N ASN A 79 -11.19 0.40 26.82
CA ASN A 79 -11.47 -0.06 28.18
C ASN A 79 -10.53 -1.19 28.66
N GLY A 80 -9.56 -1.59 27.85
CA GLY A 80 -8.65 -2.72 28.14
C GLY A 80 -9.26 -4.11 27.90
N THR A 81 -10.49 -4.18 27.40
CA THR A 81 -11.13 -5.44 27.00
C THR A 81 -10.47 -6.00 25.75
N VAL A 82 -10.16 -7.30 25.74
CA VAL A 82 -9.63 -7.98 24.54
C VAL A 82 -10.78 -8.16 23.55
N ILE A 83 -10.70 -7.46 22.41
CA ILE A 83 -11.66 -7.54 21.29
C ILE A 83 -11.37 -8.79 20.47
N ALA A 84 -10.08 -9.06 20.21
CA ALA A 84 -9.65 -10.22 19.46
C ALA A 84 -8.34 -10.77 20.01
N GLN A 85 -8.24 -12.09 20.06
CA GLN A 85 -7.03 -12.82 20.36
C GLN A 85 -6.77 -13.78 19.21
N LEU A 86 -5.68 -13.55 18.49
CA LEU A 86 -5.34 -14.23 17.25
C LEU A 86 -4.09 -15.06 17.48
N ASP A 87 -4.23 -16.37 17.30
CA ASP A 87 -3.11 -17.30 17.28
C ASP A 87 -2.15 -17.03 16.10
N PRO A 88 -0.92 -17.56 16.12
CA PRO A 88 0.05 -17.42 15.03
C PRO A 88 -0.50 -17.70 13.62
N SER A 89 -1.49 -18.60 13.50
CA SER A 89 -2.11 -18.95 12.21
C SER A 89 -3.02 -17.87 11.63
N GLN A 90 -3.56 -16.97 12.47
CA GLN A 90 -4.49 -15.90 12.09
C GLN A 90 -3.90 -14.51 12.30
N GLY A 91 -2.99 -14.35 13.26
CA GLY A 91 -2.44 -13.08 13.71
C GLY A 91 -1.36 -12.49 12.79
N GLY A 92 -0.83 -13.26 11.84
CA GLY A 92 0.33 -12.84 11.04
C GLY A 92 0.17 -11.50 10.33
N PHE A 93 -1.01 -11.19 9.79
CA PHE A 93 -1.26 -9.90 9.15
C PHE A 93 -1.32 -8.75 10.17
N VAL A 94 -2.04 -8.95 11.28
CA VAL A 94 -2.14 -7.97 12.37
C VAL A 94 -0.76 -7.71 13.00
N ALA A 95 0.05 -8.76 13.16
CA ALA A 95 1.42 -8.66 13.63
C ALA A 95 2.33 -7.88 12.66
N GLY A 96 2.13 -8.04 11.35
CA GLY A 96 2.81 -7.26 10.32
C GLY A 96 2.46 -5.78 10.39
N VAL A 97 1.17 -5.45 10.52
CA VAL A 97 0.68 -4.07 10.68
C VAL A 97 1.21 -3.46 11.98
N HIS A 98 1.17 -4.20 13.10
CA HIS A 98 1.75 -3.78 14.37
C HIS A 98 3.25 -3.49 14.26
N ARG A 99 4.01 -4.30 13.50
CA ARG A 99 5.44 -4.06 13.27
C ARG A 99 5.69 -2.77 12.48
N ALA A 100 4.88 -2.50 11.46
CA ALA A 100 4.97 -1.26 10.69
C ALA A 100 4.66 -0.03 11.56
N LEU A 101 3.60 -0.11 12.37
CA LEU A 101 3.23 0.92 13.34
C LEU A 101 4.35 1.16 14.34
N LYS A 102 4.89 0.08 14.93
CA LYS A 102 6.00 0.13 15.89
C LYS A 102 7.22 0.81 15.29
N PHE A 103 7.62 0.41 14.08
CA PHE A 103 8.75 1.01 13.38
C PHE A 103 8.56 2.52 13.17
N GLU A 104 7.38 2.95 12.73
CA GLU A 104 7.11 4.37 12.49
C GLU A 104 7.06 5.18 13.79
N ARG A 105 6.50 4.62 14.87
CA ARG A 105 6.49 5.26 16.19
C ARG A 105 7.89 5.36 16.79
N GLU A 106 8.69 4.29 16.73
CA GLU A 106 10.09 4.30 17.18
C GLU A 106 10.91 5.35 16.41
N ARG A 107 10.72 5.43 15.09
CA ARG A 107 11.39 6.42 14.23
C ARG A 107 11.08 7.86 14.64
N ARG A 108 9.87 8.13 15.17
CA ARG A 108 9.44 9.47 15.61
C ARG A 108 9.54 9.69 17.12
N GLY A 109 10.03 8.71 17.88
CA GLY A 109 10.08 8.78 19.35
C GLY A 109 8.69 8.82 20.00
N ALA A 110 7.68 8.25 19.34
CA ALA A 110 6.30 8.18 19.81
C ALA A 110 6.06 6.95 20.70
N ASP A 111 5.10 7.07 21.62
CA ASP A 111 4.76 6.01 22.57
C ASP A 111 3.87 4.93 21.94
N MET A 112 4.21 3.66 22.18
CA MET A 112 3.41 2.50 21.76
C MET A 112 2.14 2.31 22.58
N SER A 113 2.05 2.89 23.78
CA SER A 113 0.85 2.82 24.62
C SER A 113 -0.33 3.62 24.06
N GLN A 114 -0.12 4.44 23.03
CA GLN A 114 -1.16 5.25 22.41
C GLN A 114 -2.04 4.40 21.47
N PRO A 115 -3.35 4.65 21.41
CA PRO A 115 -4.23 3.88 20.55
C PRO A 115 -4.05 4.26 19.08
N VAL A 116 -4.67 3.49 18.19
CA VAL A 116 -4.85 3.80 16.77
C VAL A 116 -6.33 3.72 16.41
N ARG A 117 -6.73 4.44 15.37
CA ARG A 117 -8.11 4.46 14.89
C ARG A 117 -8.25 3.53 13.69
N LEU A 118 -9.18 2.59 13.80
CA LEU A 118 -9.62 1.76 12.68
C LEU A 118 -10.90 2.38 12.12
N ILE A 119 -10.87 2.72 10.83
CA ILE A 119 -11.93 3.48 10.15
C ILE A 119 -12.41 2.65 8.96
N GLU A 120 -13.72 2.49 8.85
CA GLU A 120 -14.43 2.01 7.67
C GLU A 120 -15.13 3.18 7.00
N PHE A 121 -14.82 3.42 5.73
CA PHE A 121 -15.49 4.44 4.91
C PHE A 121 -16.77 3.89 4.27
N GLU A 122 -17.67 4.78 3.89
CA GLU A 122 -18.91 4.44 3.16
C GLU A 122 -18.64 3.70 1.83
N THR A 123 -17.45 3.87 1.26
CA THR A 123 -16.99 3.15 0.07
C THR A 123 -16.61 1.68 0.35
N GLY A 124 -16.66 1.24 1.61
CA GLY A 124 -16.24 -0.09 2.07
C GLY A 124 -14.73 -0.24 2.28
N GLN A 125 -13.98 0.86 2.15
CA GLN A 125 -12.54 0.86 2.40
C GLN A 125 -12.24 0.89 3.91
N LEU A 126 -11.26 0.09 4.32
CA LEU A 126 -10.76 0.07 5.71
C LEU A 126 -9.37 0.69 5.79
N SER A 127 -9.19 1.58 6.76
CA SER A 127 -7.92 2.28 7.00
C SER A 127 -7.59 2.30 8.49
N LEU A 128 -6.30 2.18 8.79
CA LEU A 128 -5.74 2.32 10.12
C LEU A 128 -4.98 3.64 10.21
N ARG A 129 -5.30 4.46 11.22
CA ARG A 129 -4.71 5.79 11.43
C ARG A 129 -4.06 5.89 12.79
N ASP A 130 -2.82 6.37 12.81
CA ASP A 130 -2.12 6.75 14.03
C ASP A 130 -2.07 8.27 14.12
N ASP A 131 -2.82 8.86 15.06
CA ASP A 131 -2.86 10.32 15.23
C ASP A 131 -1.58 10.87 15.86
N VAL A 132 -0.75 10.02 16.47
CA VAL A 132 0.51 10.43 17.10
C VAL A 132 1.57 10.75 16.05
N THR A 133 1.64 9.93 15.01
CA THR A 133 2.63 10.07 13.93
C THR A 133 2.01 10.54 12.61
N GLY A 134 0.68 10.55 12.47
CA GLY A 134 0.01 10.74 11.18
C GLY A 134 0.22 9.58 10.20
N TRP A 135 0.73 8.44 10.69
CA TRP A 135 0.87 7.23 9.88
C TRP A 135 -0.49 6.64 9.53
N ARG A 136 -0.58 6.09 8.31
CA ARG A 136 -1.80 5.52 7.76
C ARG A 136 -1.51 4.22 7.04
N ALA A 137 -2.41 3.25 7.17
CA ALA A 137 -2.36 1.98 6.46
C ALA A 137 -3.72 1.66 5.85
N GLU A 138 -3.78 1.67 4.53
CA GLU A 138 -4.97 1.25 3.77
C GLU A 138 -5.02 -0.27 3.66
N LEU A 139 -6.04 -0.89 4.24
CA LEU A 139 -6.10 -2.35 4.37
C LEU A 139 -6.58 -3.06 3.10
N ILE A 140 -7.20 -2.32 2.17
CA ILE A 140 -7.72 -2.86 0.91
C ILE A 140 -6.63 -3.47 0.01
N GLY A 141 -5.40 -2.95 0.09
CA GLY A 141 -4.26 -3.42 -0.72
C GLY A 141 -3.72 -4.80 -0.31
N PHE A 142 -4.15 -5.35 0.83
CA PHE A 142 -3.62 -6.59 1.38
C PHE A 142 -4.51 -7.82 1.11
N GLY A 143 -5.60 -7.64 0.36
CA GLY A 143 -6.52 -8.70 -0.04
C GLY A 143 -7.72 -8.86 0.90
N ALA A 144 -8.83 -9.39 0.35
CA ALA A 144 -10.13 -9.42 1.00
C ALA A 144 -10.14 -10.13 2.37
N LYS A 145 -9.39 -11.24 2.51
CA LYS A 145 -9.30 -11.99 3.77
C LYS A 145 -8.66 -11.17 4.89
N ASN A 146 -7.63 -10.40 4.56
CA ASN A 146 -6.88 -9.58 5.51
C ASN A 146 -7.70 -8.35 5.93
N ALA A 147 -8.39 -7.71 4.98
CA ALA A 147 -9.32 -6.64 5.28
C ALA A 147 -10.47 -7.12 6.18
N ALA A 148 -11.04 -8.30 5.92
CA ALA A 148 -12.10 -8.88 6.74
C ALA A 148 -11.69 -9.14 8.20
N ALA A 149 -10.42 -9.47 8.46
CA ALA A 149 -9.91 -9.65 9.82
C ALA A 149 -9.99 -8.36 10.65
N PHE A 150 -9.77 -7.20 10.02
CA PHE A 150 -9.95 -5.89 10.67
C PHE A 150 -11.41 -5.45 10.67
N ALA A 151 -12.17 -5.72 9.61
CA ALA A 151 -13.61 -5.43 9.56
C ALA A 151 -14.35 -6.06 10.75
N ALA A 152 -13.99 -7.29 11.12
CA ALA A 152 -14.57 -7.99 12.26
C ALA A 152 -14.37 -7.27 13.62
N LEU A 153 -13.37 -6.40 13.73
CA LEU A 153 -13.08 -5.62 14.95
C LEU A 153 -14.01 -4.41 15.10
N LEU A 154 -14.71 -4.01 14.04
CA LEU A 154 -15.68 -2.90 14.02
C LEU A 154 -17.11 -3.34 14.35
N ASN A 155 -17.33 -4.62 14.65
CA ASN A 155 -18.62 -5.16 15.07
C ASN A 155 -18.85 -5.04 16.58
#